data_AF-A0A957C3V3-F1
#
_entry.id   AF-A0A957C3V3-F1
#
_cell.length_a   1.000
_cell.length_b   1.000
_cell.length_c   1.000
_cell.angle_alpha   90.00
_cell.angle_beta   90.00
_cell.angle_gamma   90.00
#
_symmetry.space_group_name_H-M   'P 1'
#
loop_
_entity.id
_entity.type
_entity.pdbx_description
1 polymer ?
#
loop_
_entity_poly.entity_id
_entity_poly.type
_entity_poly.pdbx_seq_one_letter_code
_entity_poly.pdbx_strand_id
1 'polypeptide(L)'
;IAAFNQSLNPVRGIETVIGRSIEWIFDAATGGINQDNLVFSMLVAVLFWFFGYNAAWHIFRIDRVWRVIIPPGLILLVNMVVYTGENPLDWYLLAFVMMALLLVVRSNLDAREWDWRVNGVRVPQRLNRQFIGAGAVLALVALLTAWAIPSGALQRQLDEFQQFLASDPIQKVTEFMSRLVEPIESEGPATTDYYGGDSLNLGGAIRLGDQEILFVDAPTEYRYYWRSRVFERYVDGRWSPSATRRVPDLSPPLSIIMPAGSEGGRVTVSQTFTMGIPSRLIYTAPQPLSVSLPGRIDLLRTAGDQDDPNSAMNISVIRPTQVIDRGESYTALSAISVASADQLRSAGTDYPEWVANPNAYPGGISGQVAGLTQQIIAEAGATTPYDQAKAVETWLRTNITYNET
;
A
#
# COMPACT_ATOMS: atom_id res chain seq x y z
N ILE A 1 8.34 -24.79 2.89
CA ILE A 1 9.61 -25.26 3.52
C ILE A 1 9.68 -24.83 4.99
N ALA A 2 9.28 -23.60 5.36
CA ALA A 2 9.27 -23.13 6.76
C ALA A 2 8.40 -23.96 7.74
N ALA A 3 7.22 -24.45 7.35
CA ALA A 3 6.36 -25.27 8.22
C ALA A 3 6.91 -26.68 8.53
N PHE A 4 7.81 -27.21 7.70
CA PHE A 4 8.42 -28.53 7.93
C PHE A 4 9.62 -28.47 8.89
N ASN A 5 10.16 -27.28 9.18
CA ASN A 5 11.31 -27.15 10.07
C ASN A 5 10.94 -27.13 11.57
N GLN A 6 9.68 -26.83 11.93
CA GLN A 6 9.25 -26.74 13.34
C GLN A 6 8.65 -28.03 13.90
N SER A 7 8.31 -29.01 13.05
CA SER A 7 7.80 -30.30 13.52
C SER A 7 8.49 -31.47 12.82
N LEU A 8 9.20 -32.28 13.61
CA LEU A 8 9.77 -33.56 13.20
C LEU A 8 8.71 -34.63 12.84
N ASN A 9 7.44 -34.23 12.63
CA ASN A 9 6.33 -35.12 12.30
C ASN A 9 5.51 -34.55 11.12
N PRO A 10 5.53 -35.21 9.93
CA PRO A 10 4.86 -34.71 8.73
C PRO A 10 3.34 -34.62 8.86
N VAL A 11 2.72 -35.40 9.74
CA VAL A 11 1.25 -35.35 9.97
C VAL A 11 0.86 -34.04 10.66
N ARG A 12 1.61 -33.62 11.69
CA ARG A 12 1.40 -32.34 12.37
C ARG A 12 1.64 -31.13 11.46
N GLY A 13 2.62 -31.24 10.55
CA GLY A 13 2.86 -30.22 9.54
C GLY A 13 1.65 -30.01 8.63
N ILE A 14 1.02 -31.09 8.17
CA ILE A 14 -0.20 -31.03 7.34
C ILE A 14 -1.37 -30.44 8.14
N GLU A 15 -1.58 -30.87 9.38
CA GLU A 15 -2.62 -30.32 10.26
C GLU A 15 -2.45 -28.81 10.47
N THR A 16 -1.21 -28.35 10.66
CA THR A 16 -0.90 -26.92 10.83
C THR A 16 -1.18 -26.14 9.55
N VAL A 17 -0.83 -26.67 8.38
CA VAL A 17 -1.13 -26.02 7.08
C VAL A 17 -2.64 -25.92 6.87
N ILE A 18 -3.39 -26.99 7.15
CA ILE A 18 -4.85 -27.01 7.00
C ILE A 18 -5.51 -26.04 7.97
N GLY A 19 -5.13 -26.07 9.25
CA GLY A 19 -5.68 -25.17 10.28
C GLY A 19 -5.48 -23.71 9.91
N ARG A 20 -4.25 -23.33 9.55
CA ARG A 20 -3.91 -21.96 9.14
C ARG A 20 -4.63 -21.53 7.86
N SER A 21 -4.85 -22.46 6.92
CA SER A 21 -5.64 -22.18 5.71
C SER A 21 -7.12 -21.96 6.01
N ILE A 22 -7.69 -22.70 6.96
CA ILE A 22 -9.10 -22.54 7.38
C ILE A 22 -9.30 -21.21 8.11
N GLU A 23 -8.39 -20.86 9.02
CA GLU A 23 -8.39 -19.56 9.70
C GLU A 23 -8.33 -18.42 8.68
N TRP A 24 -7.42 -18.52 7.70
CA TRP A 24 -7.32 -17.52 6.63
C TRP A 24 -8.60 -17.39 5.80
N ILE A 25 -9.28 -18.51 5.45
CA ILE A 25 -10.57 -18.47 4.74
C ILE A 25 -11.65 -17.81 5.58
N PHE A 26 -11.69 -18.11 6.88
CA PHE A 26 -12.65 -17.52 7.81
C PHE A 26 -12.43 -16.01 7.93
N ASP A 27 -11.19 -15.57 8.08
CA ASP A 27 -10.80 -14.17 8.12
C ASP A 27 -11.14 -13.47 6.80
N ALA A 28 -10.89 -14.13 5.66
CA ALA A 28 -11.24 -13.63 4.34
C ALA A 28 -12.74 -13.34 4.19
N ALA A 29 -13.59 -14.24 4.69
CA ALA A 29 -15.04 -14.18 4.57
C ALA A 29 -15.69 -13.22 5.59
N THR A 30 -15.11 -13.09 6.78
CA THR A 30 -15.65 -12.27 7.87
C THR A 30 -15.06 -10.86 7.91
N GLY A 31 -14.06 -10.56 7.07
CA GLY A 31 -13.34 -9.28 7.09
C GLY A 31 -12.24 -9.20 8.15
N GLY A 32 -11.92 -10.34 8.77
CA GLY A 32 -10.77 -10.56 9.64
C GLY A 32 -9.42 -10.35 8.93
N ILE A 33 -8.34 -10.41 9.70
CA ILE A 33 -6.97 -10.15 9.24
C ILE A 33 -6.14 -11.39 9.56
N ASN A 34 -5.43 -11.90 8.56
CA ASN A 34 -4.52 -13.03 8.74
C ASN A 34 -3.15 -12.70 8.13
N GLN A 35 -2.15 -12.48 8.97
CA GLN A 35 -0.77 -12.10 8.60
C GLN A 35 0.12 -13.34 8.41
N ASP A 36 -0.40 -14.36 7.72
CA ASP A 36 0.28 -15.63 7.58
C ASP A 36 1.00 -15.78 6.23
N ASN A 37 2.33 -15.58 6.28
CA ASN A 37 3.26 -15.83 5.19
C ASN A 37 3.19 -17.25 4.57
N LEU A 38 2.71 -18.26 5.31
CA LEU A 38 2.54 -19.63 4.80
C LEU A 38 1.46 -19.69 3.72
N VAL A 39 0.29 -19.11 4.00
CA VAL A 39 -0.87 -19.18 3.10
C VAL A 39 -0.57 -18.39 1.83
N PHE A 40 0.09 -17.23 1.97
CA PHE A 40 0.56 -16.47 0.82
C PHE A 40 1.52 -17.29 -0.06
N SER A 41 2.57 -17.88 0.54
CA SER A 41 3.52 -18.72 -0.20
C SER A 41 2.83 -19.90 -0.90
N MET A 42 1.80 -20.47 -0.28
CA MET A 42 1.00 -21.54 -0.84
C MET A 42 0.15 -21.06 -2.03
N LEU A 43 -0.48 -19.89 -1.94
CA LEU A 43 -1.22 -19.29 -3.05
C LEU A 43 -0.33 -19.03 -4.26
N VAL A 44 0.87 -18.47 -4.04
CA VAL A 44 1.88 -18.26 -5.09
C VAL A 44 2.33 -19.58 -5.70
N ALA A 45 2.58 -20.60 -4.87
CA ALA A 45 2.95 -21.93 -5.36
C ALA A 45 1.82 -22.56 -6.20
N VAL A 46 0.56 -22.43 -5.78
CA VAL A 46 -0.61 -22.89 -6.54
C VAL A 46 -0.75 -22.12 -7.85
N LEU A 47 -0.48 -20.81 -7.85
CA LEU A 47 -0.50 -19.98 -9.05
C LEU A 47 0.58 -20.41 -10.05
N PHE A 48 1.81 -20.64 -9.60
CA PHE A 48 2.89 -21.17 -10.45
C PHE A 48 2.58 -22.57 -10.98
N TRP A 49 2.01 -23.44 -10.13
CA TRP A 49 1.54 -24.75 -10.57
C TRP A 49 0.46 -24.62 -11.64
N PHE A 50 -0.52 -23.73 -11.44
CA PHE A 50 -1.58 -23.47 -12.39
C PHE A 50 -1.03 -22.95 -13.72
N PHE A 51 -0.07 -22.01 -13.71
CA PHE A 51 0.55 -21.52 -14.94
C PHE A 51 1.36 -22.61 -15.65
N GLY A 52 2.12 -23.42 -14.91
CA GLY A 52 2.86 -24.55 -15.48
C GLY A 52 1.93 -25.58 -16.13
N TYR A 53 0.86 -25.96 -15.43
CA TYR A 53 -0.15 -26.88 -15.94
C TYR A 53 -0.89 -26.29 -17.16
N ASN A 54 -1.30 -25.03 -17.08
CA ASN A 54 -2.01 -24.34 -18.16
C ASN A 54 -1.14 -24.21 -19.41
N ALA A 55 0.15 -23.88 -19.23
CA ALA A 55 1.15 -23.84 -20.30
C ALA A 55 1.29 -25.19 -20.97
N ALA A 56 1.53 -26.26 -20.20
CA ALA A 56 1.67 -27.61 -20.75
C ALA A 56 0.40 -28.05 -21.51
N TRP A 57 -0.78 -27.85 -20.92
CA TRP A 57 -2.05 -28.24 -21.53
C TRP A 57 -2.32 -27.48 -22.84
N HIS A 58 -2.12 -26.16 -22.86
CA HIS A 58 -2.42 -25.35 -24.05
C HIS A 58 -1.37 -25.45 -25.14
N ILE A 59 -0.11 -25.73 -24.81
CA ILE A 59 0.95 -25.96 -25.79
C ILE A 59 0.81 -27.35 -26.43
N PHE A 60 0.56 -28.40 -25.64
CA PHE A 60 0.59 -29.77 -26.18
C PHE A 60 -0.77 -30.30 -26.65
N ARG A 61 -1.89 -29.71 -26.21
CA ARG A 61 -3.23 -30.28 -26.47
C ARG A 61 -4.21 -29.36 -27.20
N ILE A 62 -4.06 -28.05 -27.07
CA ILE A 62 -5.01 -27.06 -27.64
C ILE A 62 -4.36 -26.20 -28.74
N ASP A 63 -3.03 -26.19 -28.84
CA ASP A 63 -2.24 -25.38 -29.78
C ASP A 63 -2.58 -23.88 -29.73
N ARG A 64 -2.91 -23.35 -28.54
CA ARG A 64 -3.26 -21.94 -28.33
C ARG A 64 -2.23 -21.23 -27.46
N VAL A 65 -1.09 -20.92 -28.07
CA VAL A 65 0.04 -20.26 -27.38
C VAL A 65 -0.31 -18.90 -26.76
N TRP A 66 -1.19 -18.12 -27.38
CA TRP A 66 -1.60 -16.82 -26.83
C TRP A 66 -2.26 -16.92 -25.44
N ARG A 67 -2.95 -18.03 -25.14
CA ARG A 67 -3.54 -18.26 -23.81
C ARG A 67 -2.50 -18.52 -22.73
N VAL A 68 -1.30 -18.93 -23.12
CA VAL A 68 -0.17 -19.18 -22.23
C VAL A 68 0.63 -17.91 -21.99
N ILE A 69 0.76 -17.06 -23.01
CA ILE A 69 1.58 -15.83 -22.94
C ILE A 69 0.83 -14.68 -22.26
N ILE A 70 -0.44 -14.47 -22.58
CA ILE A 70 -1.18 -13.27 -22.16
C ILE A 70 -1.29 -13.15 -20.63
N PRO A 71 -1.72 -14.19 -19.87
CA PRO A 71 -1.87 -14.05 -18.42
C PRO A 71 -0.57 -13.69 -17.67
N PRO A 72 0.56 -14.42 -17.82
CA PRO A 72 1.80 -14.04 -17.15
C PRO A 72 2.38 -12.73 -17.69
N GLY A 73 2.19 -12.41 -18.98
CA GLY A 73 2.60 -11.12 -19.54
C GLY A 73 1.86 -9.95 -18.90
N LEU A 74 0.55 -10.09 -18.67
CA LEU A 74 -0.26 -9.07 -18.00
C LEU A 74 0.17 -8.88 -16.54
N ILE A 75 0.48 -9.98 -15.83
CA ILE A 75 1.00 -9.90 -14.46
C ILE A 75 2.33 -9.16 -14.41
N LEU A 76 3.26 -9.46 -15.32
CA LEU A 76 4.54 -8.75 -15.41
C LEU A 76 4.35 -7.25 -15.70
N LEU A 77 3.43 -6.90 -16.61
CA LEU A 77 3.12 -5.51 -16.92
C LEU A 77 2.51 -4.77 -15.72
N VAL A 78 1.54 -5.37 -15.03
CA VAL A 78 0.95 -4.80 -13.82
C VAL A 78 2.02 -4.63 -12.74
N ASN A 79 2.86 -5.65 -12.54
CA ASN A 79 3.96 -5.57 -11.57
C ASN A 79 4.92 -4.42 -11.91
N MET A 80 5.29 -4.25 -13.18
CA MET A 80 6.14 -3.15 -13.63
C MET A 80 5.52 -1.77 -13.42
N VAL A 81 4.21 -1.63 -13.58
CA VAL A 81 3.50 -0.36 -13.34
C VAL A 81 3.34 -0.06 -11.84
N VAL A 82 3.22 -1.10 -11.01
CA VAL A 82 3.04 -0.96 -9.55
C VAL A 82 4.38 -0.86 -8.82
N TYR A 83 5.45 -1.43 -9.38
CA TYR A 83 6.77 -1.45 -8.75
C TYR A 83 7.42 -0.06 -8.78
N THR A 84 7.76 0.45 -7.60
CA THR A 84 8.40 1.75 -7.38
C THR A 84 9.85 1.63 -6.89
N GLY A 85 10.43 0.42 -6.90
CA GLY A 85 11.80 0.22 -6.45
C GLY A 85 12.84 0.58 -7.51
N GLU A 86 14.11 0.57 -7.11
CA GLU A 86 15.22 1.03 -7.96
C GLU A 86 15.72 -0.03 -8.95
N ASN A 87 15.29 -1.29 -8.82
CA ASN A 87 15.73 -2.35 -9.70
C ASN A 87 15.11 -2.20 -11.11
N PRO A 88 15.92 -2.21 -12.18
CA PRO A 88 15.39 -2.12 -13.54
C PRO A 88 14.67 -3.42 -13.89
N LEU A 89 13.33 -3.39 -13.92
CA LEU A 89 12.52 -4.56 -14.28
C LEU A 89 12.48 -4.85 -15.79
N ASP A 90 12.95 -3.91 -16.61
CA ASP A 90 12.91 -3.96 -18.08
C ASP A 90 13.54 -5.23 -18.65
N TRP A 91 14.61 -5.72 -18.04
CA TRP A 91 15.30 -6.90 -18.54
C TRP A 91 14.48 -8.19 -18.36
N TYR A 92 13.67 -8.28 -17.29
CA TYR A 92 12.78 -9.43 -17.07
C TYR A 92 11.69 -9.46 -18.12
N LEU A 93 11.12 -8.29 -18.45
CA LEU A 93 10.13 -8.14 -19.51
C LEU A 93 10.76 -8.51 -20.86
N LEU A 94 11.97 -8.03 -21.16
CA LEU A 94 12.66 -8.34 -22.41
C LEU A 94 12.97 -9.84 -22.54
N ALA A 95 13.44 -10.47 -21.47
CA ALA A 95 13.67 -11.92 -21.42
C ALA A 95 12.36 -12.69 -21.61
N PHE A 96 11.28 -12.27 -20.96
CA PHE A 96 9.95 -12.88 -21.11
C PHE A 96 9.44 -12.76 -22.55
N VAL A 97 9.48 -11.56 -23.14
CA VAL A 97 9.00 -11.34 -24.52
C VAL A 97 9.85 -12.12 -25.53
N MET A 98 11.17 -12.21 -25.33
CA MET A 98 12.04 -13.05 -26.14
C MET A 98 11.59 -14.51 -26.11
N MET A 99 11.38 -15.07 -24.91
CA MET A 99 10.93 -16.45 -24.74
C MET A 99 9.52 -16.67 -25.31
N ALA A 100 8.63 -15.69 -25.15
CA ALA A 100 7.28 -15.71 -25.69
C ALA A 100 7.29 -15.72 -27.23
N LEU A 101 8.13 -14.90 -27.88
CA LEU A 101 8.29 -14.89 -29.34
C LEU A 101 8.86 -16.20 -29.86
N LEU A 102 9.86 -16.76 -29.18
CA LEU A 102 10.39 -18.09 -29.51
C LEU A 102 9.32 -19.19 -29.40
N LEU A 103 8.47 -19.12 -28.38
CA LEU A 103 7.35 -20.04 -28.21
C LEU A 103 6.31 -19.89 -29.33
N VAL A 104 6.02 -18.65 -29.76
CA VAL A 104 5.13 -18.39 -30.91
C VAL A 104 5.73 -18.94 -32.20
N VAL A 105 7.02 -18.72 -32.46
CA VAL A 105 7.73 -19.28 -33.62
C VAL A 105 7.65 -20.80 -33.60
N ARG A 106 7.92 -21.43 -32.45
CA ARG A 106 7.87 -22.88 -32.28
C ARG A 106 6.47 -23.42 -32.57
N SER A 107 5.44 -22.82 -31.99
CA SER A 107 4.06 -23.25 -32.20
C SER A 107 3.58 -23.04 -33.63
N ASN A 108 3.98 -21.95 -34.29
CA ASN A 108 3.65 -21.73 -35.70
C ASN A 108 4.31 -22.78 -36.60
N LEU A 109 5.57 -23.15 -36.30
CA LEU A 109 6.25 -24.22 -37.01
C LEU A 109 5.54 -25.56 -36.80
N ASP A 110 5.17 -25.90 -35.56
CA ASP A 110 4.47 -27.15 -35.25
C ASP A 110 3.11 -27.24 -36.00
N ALA A 111 2.37 -26.13 -36.08
CA ALA A 111 1.13 -26.05 -36.88
C ALA A 111 1.38 -26.24 -38.39
N ARG A 112 2.41 -25.59 -38.94
CA ARG A 112 2.79 -25.77 -40.35
C ARG A 112 3.28 -27.17 -40.66
N GLU A 113 4.05 -27.79 -39.76
CA GLU A 113 4.48 -29.17 -39.91
C GLU A 113 3.31 -30.13 -40.01
N TRP A 114 2.27 -29.92 -39.19
CA TRP A 114 1.04 -30.70 -39.25
C TRP A 114 0.37 -30.58 -40.61
N ASP A 115 0.18 -29.36 -41.11
CA ASP A 115 -0.41 -29.11 -42.43
C ASP A 115 0.39 -29.76 -43.56
N TRP A 116 1.72 -29.67 -43.51
CA TRP A 116 2.59 -30.31 -44.51
C TRP A 116 2.49 -31.83 -44.48
N ARG A 117 2.43 -32.44 -43.30
CA ARG A 117 2.25 -33.89 -43.16
C ARG A 117 0.91 -34.36 -43.73
N VAL A 118 -0.18 -33.62 -43.47
CA VAL A 118 -1.52 -33.91 -44.03
C VAL A 118 -1.51 -33.80 -45.56
N ASN A 119 -0.74 -32.86 -46.13
CA ASN A 119 -0.59 -32.69 -47.57
C ASN A 119 0.51 -33.58 -48.21
N GLY A 120 1.07 -34.54 -47.47
CA GLY A 120 2.04 -35.51 -47.99
C GLY A 120 3.47 -35.00 -48.18
N VAL A 121 3.80 -33.81 -47.67
CA VAL A 121 5.13 -33.20 -47.74
C VAL A 121 6.00 -33.69 -46.56
N ARG A 122 7.16 -34.27 -46.85
CA ARG A 122 8.11 -34.71 -45.81
C ARG A 122 8.93 -33.52 -45.29
N VAL A 123 8.90 -33.31 -43.98
CA VAL A 123 9.64 -32.24 -43.32
C VAL A 123 11.05 -32.70 -42.94
N PRO A 124 12.13 -32.03 -43.40
CA PRO A 124 13.49 -32.38 -43.02
C PRO A 124 13.80 -31.93 -41.57
N GLN A 125 14.45 -32.79 -40.78
CA GLN A 125 14.76 -32.52 -39.36
C GLN A 125 15.62 -31.26 -39.11
N ARG A 126 16.41 -30.83 -40.10
CA ARG A 126 17.24 -29.61 -40.01
C ARG A 126 16.41 -28.32 -40.06
N LEU A 127 15.21 -28.37 -40.65
CA LEU A 127 14.32 -27.22 -40.77
C LEU A 127 14.02 -26.63 -39.39
N ASN A 128 13.83 -27.47 -38.38
CA ASN A 128 13.41 -27.04 -37.05
C ASN A 128 14.48 -26.18 -36.36
N ARG A 129 15.75 -26.57 -36.47
CA ARG A 129 16.86 -25.78 -35.92
C ARG A 129 17.08 -24.48 -36.68
N GLN A 130 16.97 -24.51 -38.01
CA GLN A 130 17.11 -23.32 -38.85
C GLN A 130 15.97 -22.33 -38.60
N PHE A 131 14.74 -22.81 -38.44
CA PHE A 131 13.57 -21.97 -38.21
C PHE A 131 13.57 -21.34 -36.82
N ILE A 132 13.95 -22.09 -35.79
CA ILE A 132 14.15 -21.53 -34.43
C ILE A 132 15.29 -20.51 -34.43
N GLY A 133 16.41 -20.80 -35.11
CA GLY A 133 17.54 -19.86 -35.22
C GLY A 133 17.15 -18.56 -35.93
N ALA A 134 16.47 -18.66 -37.08
CA ALA A 134 15.97 -17.50 -37.81
C ALA A 134 14.92 -16.73 -37.00
N GLY A 135 14.02 -17.43 -36.32
CA GLY A 135 13.04 -16.84 -35.42
C GLY A 135 13.66 -16.13 -34.23
N ALA A 136 14.74 -16.66 -33.65
CA ALA A 136 15.49 -16.03 -32.58
C ALA A 136 16.15 -14.73 -33.04
N VAL A 137 16.75 -14.73 -34.23
CA VAL A 137 17.33 -13.51 -34.83
C VAL A 137 16.23 -12.48 -35.10
N LEU A 138 15.10 -12.89 -35.67
CA LEU A 138 13.96 -11.99 -35.90
C LEU A 138 13.39 -11.43 -34.60
N ALA A 139 13.24 -12.24 -33.56
CA ALA A 139 12.78 -11.82 -32.24
C ALA A 139 13.75 -10.81 -31.61
N LEU A 140 15.06 -11.07 -31.72
CA LEU A 140 16.10 -10.14 -31.25
C LEU A 140 16.04 -8.81 -31.99
N VAL A 141 15.93 -8.83 -33.32
CA VAL A 141 15.78 -7.62 -34.12
C VAL A 141 14.52 -6.86 -33.73
N ALA A 142 13.38 -7.56 -33.58
CA ALA A 142 12.13 -6.95 -33.16
C ALA A 142 12.26 -6.26 -31.79
N LEU A 143 12.91 -6.92 -30.83
CA LEU A 143 13.16 -6.34 -29.49
C LEU A 143 14.08 -5.12 -29.54
N LEU A 144 15.17 -5.18 -30.31
CA LEU A 144 16.08 -4.04 -30.49
C LEU A 144 15.37 -2.86 -31.17
N THR A 145 14.52 -3.13 -32.17
CA THR A 145 13.73 -2.08 -32.81
C THR A 145 12.69 -1.50 -31.85
N ALA A 146 12.01 -2.32 -31.06
CA ALA A 146 11.05 -1.87 -30.07
C ALA A 146 11.71 -0.99 -29.00
N TRP A 147 12.91 -1.36 -28.56
CA TRP A 147 13.70 -0.58 -27.61
C TRP A 147 14.19 0.76 -28.18
N ALA A 148 14.36 0.84 -29.51
CA ALA A 148 14.74 2.08 -30.19
C ALA A 148 13.57 3.04 -30.44
N ILE A 149 12.30 2.62 -30.24
CA ILE A 149 11.13 3.49 -30.41
C ILE A 149 11.04 4.45 -29.21
N PRO A 150 10.97 5.78 -29.43
CA PRO A 150 10.81 6.74 -28.35
C PRO A 150 9.50 6.53 -27.58
N SER A 151 9.60 6.39 -26.26
CA SER A 151 8.46 6.15 -25.36
C SER A 151 7.46 7.31 -25.27
N GLY A 152 7.84 8.52 -25.71
CA GLY A 152 7.00 9.72 -25.62
C GLY A 152 5.64 9.61 -26.36
N ALA A 153 5.53 8.76 -27.39
CA ALA A 153 4.26 8.52 -28.07
C ALA A 153 3.28 7.63 -27.28
N LEU A 154 3.79 6.83 -26.34
CA LEU A 154 3.02 5.90 -25.50
C LEU A 154 2.69 6.47 -24.11
N GLN A 155 3.31 7.58 -23.71
CA GLN A 155 3.15 8.16 -22.38
C GLN A 155 1.68 8.42 -22.04
N ARG A 156 0.90 9.01 -22.96
CA ARG A 156 -0.54 9.27 -22.74
C ARG A 156 -1.33 8.00 -22.45
N GLN A 157 -1.03 6.90 -23.14
CA GLN A 157 -1.73 5.62 -22.95
C GLN A 157 -1.31 4.95 -21.65
N LEU A 158 -0.06 5.12 -21.24
CA LEU A 158 0.42 4.69 -19.92
C LEU A 158 -0.27 5.48 -18.81
N ASP A 159 -0.40 6.80 -18.96
CA ASP A 159 -1.08 7.66 -17.98
C ASP A 159 -2.57 7.29 -17.86
N GLU A 160 -3.27 7.06 -18.98
CA GLU A 160 -4.66 6.57 -19.01
C GLU A 160 -4.80 5.19 -18.34
N PHE A 161 -3.85 4.28 -18.59
CA PHE A 161 -3.85 2.96 -17.96
C PHE A 161 -3.58 3.04 -16.45
N GLN A 162 -2.67 3.92 -16.02
CA GLN A 162 -2.42 4.19 -14.60
C GLN A 162 -3.66 4.79 -13.94
N GLN A 163 -4.37 5.70 -14.60
CA GLN A 163 -5.64 6.24 -14.10
C GLN A 163 -6.72 5.15 -13.99
N PHE A 164 -6.80 4.24 -14.95
CA PHE A 164 -7.69 3.08 -14.87
C PHE A 164 -7.35 2.18 -13.67
N LEU A 165 -6.08 1.87 -13.45
CA LEU A 165 -5.64 1.13 -12.27
C LEU A 165 -5.92 1.88 -10.96
N ALA A 166 -5.94 3.21 -11.01
CA ALA A 166 -6.30 4.07 -9.88
C ALA A 166 -7.82 4.26 -9.71
N SER A 167 -8.67 3.62 -10.51
CA SER A 167 -10.12 3.76 -10.39
C SER A 167 -10.70 3.06 -9.15
N ASP A 168 -11.80 3.59 -8.60
CA ASP A 168 -12.49 3.07 -7.41
C ASP A 168 -12.76 1.55 -7.40
N PRO A 169 -13.21 0.89 -8.50
CA PRO A 169 -13.41 -0.57 -8.49
C PRO A 169 -12.10 -1.35 -8.38
N ILE A 170 -11.01 -0.86 -9.00
CA ILE A 170 -9.70 -1.50 -8.89
C ILE A 170 -9.14 -1.28 -7.48
N GLN A 171 -9.33 -0.09 -6.90
CA GLN A 171 -8.93 0.17 -5.51
C GLN A 171 -9.60 -0.80 -4.53
N LYS A 172 -10.91 -1.07 -4.66
CA LYS A 172 -11.62 -2.06 -3.82
C LYS A 172 -11.06 -3.46 -3.95
N VAL A 173 -10.65 -3.87 -5.16
CA VAL A 173 -10.01 -5.17 -5.40
C VAL A 173 -8.62 -5.19 -4.77
N THR A 174 -7.83 -4.14 -4.95
CA THR A 174 -6.49 -4.01 -4.34
C THR A 174 -6.57 -4.01 -2.82
N GLU A 175 -7.54 -3.31 -2.22
CA GLU A 175 -7.79 -3.28 -0.77
C GLU A 175 -8.20 -4.66 -0.23
N PHE A 176 -9.08 -5.36 -0.95
CA PHE A 176 -9.45 -6.73 -0.62
C PHE A 176 -8.24 -7.65 -0.70
N MET A 177 -7.43 -7.53 -1.76
CA MET A 177 -6.21 -8.32 -1.93
C MET A 177 -5.16 -8.00 -0.87
N SER A 178 -4.94 -6.73 -0.52
CA SER A 178 -4.02 -6.32 0.56
C SER A 178 -4.49 -6.72 1.95
N ARG A 179 -5.79 -6.96 2.13
CA ARG A 179 -6.35 -7.53 3.36
C ARG A 179 -6.13 -9.04 3.43
N LEU A 180 -6.28 -9.73 2.30
CA LEU A 180 -6.16 -11.18 2.20
C LEU A 180 -4.70 -11.67 2.14
N VAL A 181 -3.82 -10.85 1.59
CA VAL A 181 -2.43 -11.18 1.38
C VAL A 181 -1.62 -10.15 2.14
N GLU A 182 -0.85 -10.61 3.13
CA GLU A 182 0.21 -9.79 3.72
C GLU A 182 0.99 -9.16 2.56
N PRO A 183 1.15 -7.83 2.50
CA PRO A 183 2.02 -7.22 1.50
C PRO A 183 3.36 -7.92 1.64
N ILE A 184 3.72 -8.72 0.63
CA ILE A 184 5.03 -9.36 0.50
C ILE A 184 6.02 -8.30 0.91
N GLU A 185 6.95 -8.62 1.83
CA GLU A 185 8.11 -7.79 2.16
C GLU A 185 8.60 -7.13 0.87
N SER A 186 8.11 -5.91 0.61
CA SER A 186 8.43 -5.24 -0.62
C SER A 186 9.81 -4.72 -0.32
N GLU A 187 10.83 -5.26 -0.97
CA GLU A 187 12.13 -4.62 -1.11
C GLU A 187 12.02 -3.31 -1.95
N GLY A 188 10.84 -2.68 -2.00
CA GLY A 188 10.60 -1.32 -2.45
C GLY A 188 10.16 -0.47 -1.25
N PRO A 189 10.43 0.85 -1.27
CA PRO A 189 10.32 1.74 -0.12
C PRO A 189 9.04 1.49 0.69
N ALA A 190 9.22 0.96 1.90
CA ALA A 190 8.13 0.82 2.85
C ALA A 190 7.79 2.19 3.43
N THR A 191 7.19 3.14 2.70
CA THR A 191 6.84 4.44 3.32
C THR A 191 5.61 5.18 2.82
N THR A 192 5.14 5.01 1.59
CA THR A 192 3.92 5.71 1.14
C THR A 192 2.64 4.89 1.28
N ASP A 193 2.66 3.58 1.03
CA ASP A 193 1.44 2.76 1.10
C ASP A 193 1.15 2.14 2.49
N TYR A 194 2.16 1.89 3.34
CA TYR A 194 1.93 1.30 4.69
C TYR A 194 1.01 2.18 5.56
N TYR A 195 1.24 3.51 5.55
CA TYR A 195 0.38 4.48 6.24
C TYR A 195 -0.69 5.11 5.32
N GLY A 196 -0.72 4.76 4.04
CA GLY A 196 -1.66 5.27 3.04
C GLY A 196 -2.98 4.51 2.97
N GLY A 197 -3.00 3.26 3.44
CA GLY A 197 -4.18 2.42 3.51
C GLY A 197 -5.31 3.00 4.37
N ASP A 198 -6.53 2.53 4.15
CA ASP A 198 -7.73 2.95 4.89
C ASP A 198 -7.85 2.31 6.29
N SER A 199 -6.85 1.53 6.70
CA SER A 199 -6.71 1.01 8.05
C SER A 199 -5.25 0.77 8.41
N LEU A 200 -4.93 0.80 9.71
CA LEU A 200 -3.63 0.45 10.26
C LEU A 200 -3.82 -0.74 11.21
N ASN A 201 -3.22 -1.88 10.89
CA ASN A 201 -3.29 -3.05 11.75
C ASN A 201 -2.18 -2.97 12.81
N LEU A 202 -2.47 -3.40 14.03
CA LEU A 202 -1.41 -3.68 15.01
C LEU A 202 -0.60 -4.87 14.49
N GLY A 203 0.71 -4.69 14.35
CA GLY A 203 1.62 -5.69 13.80
C GLY A 203 2.94 -5.74 14.54
N GLY A 204 3.82 -6.64 14.09
CA GLY A 204 5.18 -6.79 14.61
C GLY A 204 6.13 -5.66 14.20
N ALA A 205 7.42 -5.91 14.36
CA ALA A 205 8.46 -4.93 14.03
C ALA A 205 8.32 -4.42 12.59
N ILE A 206 8.31 -3.09 12.43
CA ILE A 206 8.39 -2.46 11.12
C ILE A 206 9.88 -2.34 10.80
N ARG A 207 10.32 -2.98 9.71
CA ARG A 207 11.68 -2.80 9.22
C ARG A 207 11.81 -1.44 8.56
N LEU A 208 12.54 -0.55 9.22
CA LEU A 208 12.92 0.74 8.66
C LEU A 208 14.16 0.55 7.80
N GLY A 209 14.20 1.21 6.64
CA GLY A 209 15.38 1.28 5.78
C GLY A 209 16.00 2.67 5.80
N ASP A 210 17.21 2.80 5.27
CA ASP A 210 17.97 4.06 5.18
C ASP A 210 17.59 4.90 3.94
N GLN A 211 16.47 4.58 3.29
CA GLN A 211 16.04 5.29 2.09
C GLN A 211 15.50 6.68 2.43
N GLU A 212 15.96 7.68 1.68
CA GLU A 212 15.47 9.05 1.81
C GLU A 212 14.08 9.18 1.19
N ILE A 213 13.08 9.49 2.02
CA ILE A 213 11.66 9.54 1.60
C ILE A 213 11.17 10.96 1.35
N LEU A 214 11.69 11.94 2.11
CA LEU A 214 11.29 13.33 2.06
C LEU A 214 12.42 14.22 2.58
N PHE A 215 12.59 15.38 1.94
CA PHE A 215 13.38 16.50 2.45
C PHE A 215 12.40 17.58 2.89
N VAL A 216 12.59 18.15 4.09
CA VAL A 216 11.70 19.21 4.59
C VAL A 216 12.52 20.42 4.96
N ASP A 217 12.15 21.55 4.37
CA ASP A 217 12.56 22.85 4.84
C ASP A 217 11.49 23.40 5.78
N ALA A 218 11.86 23.59 7.05
CA ALA A 218 10.98 24.05 8.12
C ALA A 218 11.78 24.77 9.22
N PRO A 219 11.17 25.70 9.98
CA PRO A 219 11.83 26.40 11.08
C PRO A 219 12.42 25.45 12.13
N THR A 220 13.71 25.58 12.44
CA THR A 220 14.43 24.58 13.27
C THR A 220 14.13 24.65 14.78
N GLU A 221 13.43 25.68 15.25
CA GLU A 221 13.15 25.91 16.66
C GLU A 221 12.08 24.97 17.25
N TYR A 222 11.40 24.16 16.42
CA TYR A 222 10.34 23.27 16.83
C TYR A 222 10.64 21.79 16.58
N ARG A 223 9.96 20.92 17.32
CA ARG A 223 9.98 19.47 17.09
C ARG A 223 8.84 19.08 16.15
N TYR A 224 9.18 18.44 15.04
CA TYR A 224 8.21 18.02 14.03
C TYR A 224 7.87 16.54 14.10
N TYR A 225 6.62 16.26 13.78
CA TYR A 225 6.10 14.94 13.46
C TYR A 225 5.36 15.04 12.13
N TRP A 226 5.91 14.43 11.08
CA TRP A 226 5.33 14.51 9.74
C TRP A 226 4.10 13.61 9.66
N ARG A 227 2.95 14.24 9.62
CA ARG A 227 1.65 13.60 9.58
C ARG A 227 1.28 13.29 8.13
N SER A 228 0.95 12.03 7.85
CA SER A 228 0.36 11.57 6.60
C SER A 228 -1.15 11.29 6.74
N ARG A 229 -1.53 10.57 7.79
CA ARG A 229 -2.90 10.11 8.05
C ARG A 229 -3.21 10.05 9.54
N VAL A 230 -4.49 10.15 9.87
CA VAL A 230 -5.02 9.94 11.22
C VAL A 230 -6.04 8.79 11.22
N PHE A 231 -5.84 7.87 12.15
CA PHE A 231 -6.75 6.80 12.49
C PHE A 231 -7.30 7.04 13.90
N GLU A 232 -8.58 6.84 14.09
CA GLU A 232 -9.29 7.24 15.32
C GLU A 232 -10.11 6.11 15.92
N ARG A 233 -10.61 5.18 15.10
CA ARG A 233 -11.45 4.08 15.54
C ARG A 233 -10.64 2.80 15.64
N TYR A 234 -10.60 2.21 16.83
CA TYR A 234 -9.92 0.94 17.07
C TYR A 234 -10.93 -0.18 17.32
N VAL A 235 -10.88 -1.24 16.52
CA VAL A 235 -11.71 -2.45 16.65
C VAL A 235 -10.85 -3.67 16.35
N ASP A 236 -10.82 -4.64 17.26
CA ASP A 236 -10.20 -5.96 17.07
C ASP A 236 -8.79 -5.94 16.43
N GLY A 237 -7.87 -5.11 16.96
CA GLY A 237 -6.49 -5.03 16.47
C GLY A 237 -6.29 -4.13 15.25
N ARG A 238 -7.35 -3.45 14.77
CA ARG A 238 -7.32 -2.57 13.61
C ARG A 238 -7.70 -1.15 13.97
N TRP A 239 -6.89 -0.20 13.55
CA TRP A 239 -7.20 1.23 13.52
C TRP A 239 -7.79 1.63 12.18
N SER A 240 -8.81 2.49 12.19
CA SER A 240 -9.51 3.00 11.02
C SER A 240 -9.82 4.49 11.18
N PRO A 241 -9.98 5.24 10.08
CA PRO A 241 -10.30 6.67 10.14
C PRO A 241 -11.75 6.88 10.60
N SER A 242 -12.01 8.01 11.27
CA SER A 242 -13.39 8.49 11.49
C SER A 242 -13.93 9.32 10.32
N ALA A 243 -13.15 9.49 9.25
CA ALA A 243 -13.60 10.24 8.09
C ALA A 243 -14.89 9.63 7.52
N THR A 244 -15.94 10.44 7.46
CA THR A 244 -17.24 10.07 6.90
C THR A 244 -17.42 10.57 5.49
N ARG A 245 -16.59 11.53 5.06
CA ARG A 245 -16.72 12.20 3.78
C ARG A 245 -15.38 12.27 3.06
N ARG A 246 -15.43 12.06 1.75
CA ARG A 246 -14.37 12.35 0.80
C ARG A 246 -14.80 13.55 -0.03
N VAL A 247 -14.01 14.62 0.00
CA VAL A 247 -14.22 15.82 -0.82
C VAL A 247 -13.23 15.77 -1.98
N PRO A 248 -13.69 15.52 -3.22
CA PRO A 248 -12.84 15.45 -4.39
C PRO A 248 -12.50 16.86 -4.94
N ASP A 249 -11.49 16.90 -5.80
CA ASP A 249 -11.23 17.99 -6.77
C ASP A 249 -11.16 19.40 -6.19
N LEU A 250 -10.52 19.54 -5.03
CA LEU A 250 -10.29 20.85 -4.43
C LEU A 250 -9.13 21.57 -5.14
N SER A 251 -9.38 22.82 -5.50
CA SER A 251 -8.39 23.69 -6.14
C SER A 251 -7.36 24.21 -5.13
N PRO A 252 -6.12 24.45 -5.55
CA PRO A 252 -5.09 25.01 -4.67
C PRO A 252 -5.35 26.52 -4.41
N PRO A 253 -5.03 27.02 -3.21
CA PRO A 253 -4.58 26.24 -2.06
C PRO A 253 -5.74 25.46 -1.44
N LEU A 254 -5.49 24.17 -1.15
CA LEU A 254 -6.36 23.35 -0.30
C LEU A 254 -6.47 24.05 1.04
N SER A 255 -7.61 24.68 1.33
CA SER A 255 -7.79 25.47 2.55
C SER A 255 -8.60 24.68 3.57
N ILE A 256 -8.11 24.67 4.80
CA ILE A 256 -8.63 23.80 5.86
C ILE A 256 -9.16 24.69 6.97
N ILE A 257 -10.44 24.50 7.28
CA ILE A 257 -11.13 25.28 8.31
C ILE A 257 -11.00 24.53 9.62
N MET A 258 -10.19 25.05 10.54
CA MET A 258 -10.04 24.44 11.86
C MET A 258 -11.32 24.58 12.70
N PRO A 259 -11.60 23.62 13.60
CA PRO A 259 -12.66 23.75 14.59
C PRO A 259 -12.41 24.95 15.50
N ALA A 260 -13.45 25.71 15.83
CA ALA A 260 -13.37 26.82 16.77
C ALA A 260 -12.80 26.34 18.12
N GLY A 261 -11.94 27.16 18.75
CA GLY A 261 -11.26 26.82 20.00
C GLY A 261 -9.98 25.98 19.83
N SER A 262 -9.62 25.57 18.61
CA SER A 262 -8.41 24.77 18.35
C SER A 262 -7.10 25.58 18.29
N GLU A 263 -7.18 26.91 18.40
CA GLU A 263 -6.08 27.85 18.17
C GLU A 263 -5.13 27.98 19.37
N GLY A 264 -5.62 27.65 20.57
CA GLY A 264 -4.89 27.85 21.83
C GLY A 264 -3.57 27.09 21.89
N GLY A 265 -2.49 27.78 22.25
CA GLY A 265 -1.17 27.17 22.43
C GLY A 265 -0.56 26.63 21.13
N ARG A 266 -0.94 27.17 19.97
CA ARG A 266 -0.38 26.79 18.67
C ARG A 266 0.37 27.94 18.01
N VAL A 267 1.35 27.58 17.19
CA VAL A 267 2.02 28.51 16.27
C VAL A 267 1.88 27.99 14.86
N THR A 268 1.72 28.94 13.93
CA THR A 268 1.66 28.61 12.51
C THR A 268 3.06 28.52 11.96
N VAL A 269 3.34 27.44 11.24
CA VAL A 269 4.61 27.17 10.59
C VAL A 269 4.37 26.87 9.12
N SER A 270 5.25 27.35 8.26
CA SER A 270 5.31 26.96 6.84
C SER A 270 6.37 25.89 6.67
N GLN A 271 6.08 24.88 5.83
CA GLN A 271 7.01 23.83 5.47
C GLN A 271 7.04 23.69 3.95
N THR A 272 8.21 23.43 3.40
CA THR A 272 8.37 22.96 2.02
C THR A 272 8.83 21.52 2.05
N PHE A 273 8.07 20.63 1.43
CA PHE A 273 8.38 19.21 1.29
C PHE A 273 8.88 18.95 -0.13
N THR A 274 10.01 18.27 -0.26
CA THR A 274 10.52 17.72 -1.52
C THR A 274 10.53 16.20 -1.42
N MET A 275 9.86 15.52 -2.36
CA MET A 275 9.68 14.08 -2.27
C MET A 275 10.94 13.32 -2.74
N GLY A 276 11.45 12.41 -1.92
CA GLY A 276 12.55 11.50 -2.27
C GLY A 276 12.09 10.29 -3.09
N ILE A 277 10.79 9.96 -2.98
CA ILE A 277 10.11 8.87 -3.67
C ILE A 277 8.73 9.32 -4.17
N PRO A 278 8.15 8.70 -5.21
CA PRO A 278 6.79 8.98 -5.62
C PRO A 278 5.77 8.79 -4.48
N SER A 279 4.83 9.73 -4.33
CA SER A 279 3.84 9.71 -3.25
C SER A 279 2.41 10.01 -3.71
N ARG A 280 1.47 9.25 -3.14
CA ARG A 280 0.02 9.47 -3.24
C ARG A 280 -0.58 10.10 -1.99
N LEU A 281 0.28 10.56 -1.06
CA LEU A 281 -0.10 11.22 0.18
C LEU A 281 0.58 12.58 0.26
N ILE A 282 -0.13 13.54 0.85
CA ILE A 282 0.43 14.82 1.24
C ILE A 282 0.79 14.75 2.73
N TYR A 283 2.08 14.96 3.02
CA TYR A 283 2.62 15.08 4.37
C TYR A 283 2.60 16.53 4.85
N THR A 284 2.31 16.74 6.13
CA THR A 284 2.25 18.07 6.76
C THR A 284 2.76 18.00 8.20
N ALA A 285 3.12 19.13 8.81
CA ALA A 285 3.20 19.17 10.28
C ALA A 285 1.79 19.04 10.90
N PRO A 286 1.66 18.69 12.20
CA PRO A 286 0.36 18.48 12.82
C PRO A 286 -0.57 19.69 12.66
N GLN A 287 -1.86 19.41 12.39
CA GLN A 287 -2.92 20.37 12.06
C GLN A 287 -2.65 21.21 10.80
N PRO A 288 -2.81 20.65 9.60
CA PRO A 288 -2.67 21.42 8.36
C PRO A 288 -3.76 22.49 8.23
N LEU A 289 -3.36 23.66 7.74
CA LEU A 289 -4.19 24.84 7.46
C LEU A 289 -4.33 25.07 5.95
N SER A 290 -3.24 24.89 5.22
CA SER A 290 -3.29 24.95 3.76
C SER A 290 -2.22 24.10 3.08
N VAL A 291 -2.48 23.69 1.85
CA VAL A 291 -1.51 22.98 0.99
C VAL A 291 -1.56 23.57 -0.42
N SER A 292 -0.40 23.74 -1.06
CA SER A 292 -0.29 24.35 -2.40
C SER A 292 -0.68 23.45 -3.56
N LEU A 293 -0.92 22.16 -3.34
CA LEU A 293 -1.30 21.20 -4.37
C LEU A 293 -2.82 21.07 -4.50
N PRO A 294 -3.36 20.81 -5.71
CA PRO A 294 -4.71 20.31 -5.85
C PRO A 294 -4.83 18.91 -5.24
N GLY A 295 -6.00 18.58 -4.72
CA GLY A 295 -6.18 17.26 -4.14
C GLY A 295 -7.58 16.97 -3.64
N ARG A 296 -7.66 15.86 -2.92
CA ARG A 296 -8.85 15.36 -2.25
C ARG A 296 -8.57 15.19 -0.77
N ILE A 297 -9.58 15.44 0.05
CA ILE A 297 -9.48 15.32 1.51
C ILE A 297 -10.52 14.32 1.99
N ASP A 298 -10.08 13.35 2.80
CA ASP A 298 -10.98 12.54 3.61
C ASP A 298 -11.08 13.17 4.99
N LEU A 299 -12.29 13.50 5.43
CA LEU A 299 -12.55 14.30 6.63
C LEU A 299 -13.81 13.88 7.38
N LEU A 300 -13.90 14.36 8.61
CA LEU A 300 -15.11 14.46 9.42
C LEU A 300 -15.43 15.96 9.59
N ARG A 301 -16.66 16.39 9.31
CA ARG A 301 -17.11 17.75 9.63
C ARG A 301 -17.39 17.84 11.13
N THR A 302 -16.85 18.86 11.78
CA THR A 302 -16.85 18.99 13.25
C THR A 302 -17.92 19.94 13.79
N ALA A 303 -18.63 20.65 12.91
CA ALA A 303 -19.71 21.57 13.26
C ALA A 303 -20.72 21.72 12.11
N GLY A 304 -21.95 22.11 12.39
CA GLY A 304 -22.94 22.44 11.35
C GLY A 304 -23.41 21.26 10.48
N ASP A 305 -23.97 21.57 9.31
CA ASP A 305 -24.40 20.57 8.32
C ASP A 305 -23.18 19.85 7.74
N GLN A 306 -23.25 18.51 7.61
CA GLN A 306 -22.17 17.73 7.00
C GLN A 306 -21.92 18.09 5.54
N ASP A 307 -22.92 18.68 4.87
CA ASP A 307 -22.81 19.13 3.49
C ASP A 307 -22.25 20.55 3.33
N ASP A 308 -22.18 21.35 4.40
CA ASP A 308 -21.66 22.72 4.34
C ASP A 308 -20.15 22.74 3.98
N PRO A 309 -19.77 23.33 2.84
CA PRO A 309 -18.35 23.44 2.46
C PRO A 309 -17.54 24.27 3.45
N ASN A 310 -18.16 25.22 4.15
CA ASN A 310 -17.51 26.15 5.08
C ASN A 310 -17.46 25.64 6.52
N SER A 311 -17.98 24.44 6.78
CA SER A 311 -17.90 23.83 8.10
C SER A 311 -16.46 23.47 8.48
N ALA A 312 -16.12 23.64 9.75
CA ALA A 312 -14.86 23.16 10.28
C ALA A 312 -14.70 21.65 10.10
N MET A 313 -13.46 21.22 9.90
CA MET A 313 -13.16 19.84 9.54
C MET A 313 -12.01 19.27 10.36
N ASN A 314 -12.18 18.01 10.78
CA ASN A 314 -11.09 17.17 11.25
C ASN A 314 -10.65 16.29 10.08
N ILE A 315 -9.44 16.53 9.61
CA ILE A 315 -8.89 15.81 8.46
C ILE A 315 -8.46 14.43 8.92
N SER A 316 -8.67 13.40 8.11
CA SER A 316 -8.00 12.11 8.26
C SER A 316 -6.76 12.07 7.38
N VAL A 317 -6.91 12.30 6.07
CA VAL A 317 -5.82 12.22 5.09
C VAL A 317 -6.05 13.22 3.95
N ILE A 318 -4.95 13.77 3.42
CA ILE A 318 -4.93 14.62 2.23
C ILE A 318 -4.20 13.84 1.13
N ARG A 319 -4.81 13.75 -0.05
CA ARG A 319 -4.21 13.08 -1.21
C ARG A 319 -4.13 14.06 -2.38
N PRO A 320 -3.00 14.13 -3.09
CA PRO A 320 -2.87 14.95 -4.27
C PRO A 320 -3.75 14.39 -5.41
N THR A 321 -4.13 15.24 -6.36
CA THR A 321 -4.89 14.80 -7.55
C THR A 321 -4.04 13.90 -8.46
N GLN A 322 -2.75 14.19 -8.54
CA GLN A 322 -1.76 13.41 -9.29
C GLN A 322 -0.69 12.89 -8.32
N VAL A 323 0.03 11.82 -8.71
CA VAL A 323 1.18 11.34 -7.92
C VAL A 323 2.21 12.47 -7.84
N ILE A 324 2.76 12.71 -6.65
CA ILE A 324 3.88 13.63 -6.48
C ILE A 324 5.14 12.87 -6.79
N ASP A 325 5.82 13.23 -7.87
CA ASP A 325 7.00 12.51 -8.35
C ASP A 325 8.25 12.83 -7.53
N ARG A 326 9.27 11.99 -7.66
CA ARG A 326 10.58 12.22 -7.02
C ARG A 326 11.17 13.55 -7.47
N GLY A 327 11.57 14.38 -6.51
CA GLY A 327 12.12 15.71 -6.73
C GLY A 327 11.07 16.82 -6.82
N GLU A 328 9.78 16.48 -6.97
CA GLU A 328 8.71 17.47 -6.88
C GLU A 328 8.56 18.00 -5.46
N SER A 329 8.11 19.25 -5.36
CA SER A 329 7.98 19.93 -4.08
C SER A 329 6.63 20.61 -3.93
N TYR A 330 6.16 20.69 -2.69
CA TYR A 330 4.97 21.43 -2.33
C TYR A 330 5.13 22.12 -0.98
N THR A 331 4.34 23.18 -0.77
CA THR A 331 4.32 23.91 0.50
C THR A 331 3.06 23.57 1.28
N ALA A 332 3.21 23.41 2.59
CA ALA A 332 2.11 23.30 3.53
C ALA A 332 2.23 24.36 4.62
N LEU A 333 1.08 24.84 5.08
CA LEU A 333 0.95 25.66 6.27
C LEU A 333 0.27 24.81 7.34
N SER A 334 0.83 24.75 8.54
CA SER A 334 0.30 23.93 9.64
C SER A 334 0.36 24.67 10.98
N ALA A 335 -0.51 24.29 11.92
CA ALA A 335 -0.58 24.84 13.27
C ALA A 335 -0.06 23.83 14.32
N ILE A 336 1.22 23.90 14.64
CA ILE A 336 1.85 22.99 15.60
C ILE A 336 1.58 23.42 17.04
N SER A 337 1.49 22.46 17.95
CA SER A 337 1.31 22.73 19.38
C SER A 337 2.63 23.14 20.02
N VAL A 338 2.60 24.27 20.72
CA VAL A 338 3.66 24.75 21.63
C VAL A 338 3.14 24.88 23.07
N ALA A 339 2.00 24.22 23.36
CA ALA A 339 1.37 24.29 24.66
C ALA A 339 2.29 23.74 25.76
N SER A 340 2.44 24.50 26.85
CA SER A 340 3.21 24.06 28.01
C SER A 340 2.44 23.02 28.83
N ALA A 341 3.16 22.26 29.66
CA ALA A 341 2.54 21.31 30.59
C ALA A 341 1.47 21.98 31.48
N ASP A 342 1.75 23.20 31.96
CA ASP A 342 0.82 23.93 32.83
C ASP A 342 -0.43 24.38 32.07
N GLN A 343 -0.28 24.83 30.82
CA GLN A 343 -1.43 25.13 29.96
C GLN A 343 -2.32 23.90 29.75
N LEU A 344 -1.72 22.74 29.46
CA LEU A 344 -2.45 21.49 29.23
C LEU A 344 -3.14 20.96 30.50
N ARG A 345 -2.55 21.15 31.69
CA ARG A 345 -3.21 20.85 32.97
C ARG A 345 -4.42 21.74 33.23
N SER A 346 -4.37 23.00 32.78
CA SER A 346 -5.44 23.99 32.96
C SER A 346 -6.53 23.97 31.89
N ALA A 347 -6.37 23.18 30.81
CA ALA A 347 -7.25 23.20 29.64
C ALA A 347 -8.68 22.67 29.90
N GLY A 348 -8.89 21.97 31.02
CA GLY A 348 -10.19 21.39 31.38
C GLY A 348 -10.58 20.17 30.55
N THR A 349 -11.86 19.79 30.60
CA THR A 349 -12.42 18.61 29.91
C THR A 349 -13.73 18.92 29.17
N ASP A 350 -14.04 20.20 28.95
CA ASP A 350 -15.23 20.63 28.20
C ASP A 350 -14.94 20.53 26.69
N TYR A 351 -14.95 19.29 26.21
CA TYR A 351 -14.62 18.99 24.82
C TYR A 351 -15.86 19.15 23.92
N PRO A 352 -15.69 19.68 22.69
CA PRO A 352 -16.78 19.72 21.73
C PRO A 352 -17.25 18.30 21.37
N GLU A 353 -18.50 18.16 20.94
CA GLU A 353 -19.12 16.84 20.73
C GLU A 353 -18.30 15.93 19.80
N TRP A 354 -17.70 16.44 18.73
CA TRP A 354 -16.89 15.61 17.82
C TRP A 354 -15.62 15.02 18.48
N VAL A 355 -15.16 15.60 19.60
CA VAL A 355 -14.08 15.08 20.45
C VAL A 355 -14.64 14.24 21.60
N ALA A 356 -15.72 14.70 22.23
CA ALA A 356 -16.33 14.10 23.41
C ALA A 356 -17.16 12.84 23.11
N ASN A 357 -17.85 12.82 21.97
CA ASN A 357 -18.60 11.70 21.44
C ASN A 357 -17.57 10.74 20.84
N PRO A 358 -17.21 9.66 21.56
CA PRO A 358 -16.16 8.80 21.12
C PRO A 358 -16.71 8.04 19.92
N ASN A 359 -16.34 8.48 18.71
CA ASN A 359 -16.13 7.54 17.61
C ASN A 359 -15.21 6.38 18.05
N ALA A 360 -14.50 6.54 19.18
CA ALA A 360 -13.77 5.57 19.97
C ALA A 360 -14.48 5.21 21.30
N TYR A 361 -15.67 4.60 21.28
CA TYR A 361 -15.77 3.40 22.12
C TYR A 361 -15.03 2.37 21.28
N PRO A 362 -13.78 2.04 21.62
CA PRO A 362 -13.15 0.93 20.94
C PRO A 362 -13.91 -0.31 21.38
N GLY A 363 -14.94 -0.68 20.61
CA GLY A 363 -15.44 -2.04 20.62
C GLY A 363 -14.25 -2.91 20.27
N GLY A 364 -13.57 -3.44 21.29
CA GLY A 364 -12.29 -4.13 21.09
C GLY A 364 -11.16 -3.74 22.04
N ILE A 365 -11.27 -2.71 22.91
CA ILE A 365 -10.33 -2.63 24.06
C ILE A 365 -10.72 -3.71 25.07
N SER A 366 -9.78 -4.61 25.35
CA SER A 366 -9.99 -5.65 26.36
C SER A 366 -10.12 -5.05 27.76
N GLY A 367 -10.93 -5.68 28.61
CA GLY A 367 -11.05 -5.27 30.02
C GLY A 367 -9.71 -5.28 30.77
N GLN A 368 -8.75 -6.08 30.32
CA GLN A 368 -7.38 -6.11 30.85
C GLN A 368 -6.64 -4.80 30.57
N VAL A 369 -6.68 -4.29 29.34
CA VAL A 369 -6.04 -3.02 28.96
C VAL A 369 -6.70 -1.86 29.71
N ALA A 370 -8.03 -1.84 29.79
CA ALA A 370 -8.75 -0.83 30.55
C ALA A 370 -8.39 -0.86 32.04
N GLY A 371 -8.34 -2.05 32.64
CA GLY A 371 -7.97 -2.24 34.05
C GLY A 371 -6.55 -1.80 34.35
N LEU A 372 -5.58 -2.19 33.50
CA LEU A 372 -4.18 -1.77 33.64
C LEU A 372 -4.03 -0.25 33.49
N THR A 373 -4.73 0.37 32.54
CA THR A 373 -4.71 1.83 32.36
C THR A 373 -5.19 2.55 33.61
N GLN A 374 -6.29 2.09 34.20
CA GLN A 374 -6.80 2.67 35.45
C GLN A 374 -5.84 2.47 36.62
N GLN A 375 -5.19 1.31 36.72
CA GLN A 375 -4.16 1.05 37.73
C GLN A 375 -3.00 2.05 37.61
N ILE A 376 -2.44 2.23 36.41
CA ILE A 376 -1.33 3.16 36.15
C ILE A 376 -1.71 4.60 36.55
N ILE A 377 -2.91 5.04 36.16
CA ILE A 377 -3.42 6.37 36.48
C ILE A 377 -3.55 6.56 38.01
N ALA A 378 -4.12 5.56 38.71
CA ALA A 378 -4.32 5.61 40.15
C ALA A 378 -2.99 5.61 40.93
N GLU A 379 -2.04 4.75 40.54
CA GLU A 379 -0.71 4.68 41.17
C GLU A 379 0.09 5.97 40.99
N ALA A 380 -0.05 6.63 39.84
CA ALA A 380 0.60 7.91 39.58
C ALA A 380 -0.10 9.12 40.25
N GLY A 381 -1.28 8.93 40.85
CA GLY A 381 -2.09 10.01 41.41
C GLY A 381 -2.51 11.06 40.37
N ALA A 382 -2.65 10.65 39.10
CA ALA A 382 -2.86 11.57 37.99
C ALA A 382 -4.32 12.04 37.91
N THR A 383 -4.54 13.37 38.02
CA THR A 383 -5.89 13.96 38.08
C THR A 383 -6.30 14.65 36.79
N THR A 384 -5.37 15.27 36.06
CA THR A 384 -5.66 15.94 34.79
C THR A 384 -5.46 15.00 33.61
N PRO A 385 -6.14 15.22 32.46
CA PRO A 385 -5.90 14.42 31.24
C PRO A 385 -4.42 14.42 30.81
N TYR A 386 -3.72 15.55 31.01
CA TYR A 386 -2.29 15.66 30.74
C TYR A 386 -1.48 14.72 31.64
N ASP A 387 -1.71 14.75 32.95
CA ASP A 387 -0.96 13.91 33.89
C ASP A 387 -1.27 12.41 33.67
N GLN A 388 -2.51 12.08 33.30
CA GLN A 388 -2.89 10.71 32.94
C GLN A 388 -2.13 10.22 31.71
N ALA A 389 -2.07 11.02 30.64
CA ALA A 389 -1.29 10.70 29.45
C ALA A 389 0.21 10.54 29.76
N LYS A 390 0.77 11.40 30.61
CA LYS A 390 2.17 11.32 31.05
C LYS A 390 2.44 10.08 31.90
N ALA A 391 1.52 9.66 32.77
CA ALA A 391 1.64 8.44 33.56
C ALA A 391 1.70 7.21 32.65
N VAL A 392 0.79 7.11 31.68
CA VAL A 392 0.78 6.03 30.69
C VAL A 392 2.05 6.04 29.83
N GLU A 393 2.49 7.20 29.33
CA GLU A 393 3.73 7.30 28.56
C GLU A 393 4.94 6.80 29.37
N THR A 394 5.05 7.22 30.64
CA THR A 394 6.15 6.84 31.52
C THR A 394 6.16 5.33 31.77
N TRP A 395 4.98 4.76 32.02
CA TRP A 395 4.83 3.32 32.20
C TRP A 395 5.25 2.55 30.95
N LEU A 396 4.80 2.98 29.76
CA LEU A 396 5.15 2.34 28.49
C LEU A 396 6.66 2.38 28.24
N ARG A 397 7.31 3.53 28.44
CA ARG A 397 8.77 3.66 28.26
C ARG A 397 9.58 2.80 29.23
N THR A 398 9.03 2.49 30.40
CA THR A 398 9.72 1.71 31.43
C THR A 398 9.53 0.20 31.23
N ASN A 399 8.36 -0.22 30.75
CA ASN A 399 7.96 -1.62 30.73
C ASN A 399 7.98 -2.26 29.34
N ILE A 400 8.03 -1.46 28.26
CA ILE A 400 8.01 -1.95 26.88
C ILE A 400 9.38 -1.73 26.23
N THR A 401 9.98 -2.81 25.77
CA THR A 401 11.17 -2.80 24.92
C THR A 401 10.77 -2.80 23.46
N TYR A 402 11.30 -1.87 22.68
CA TYR A 402 11.13 -1.86 21.24
C TYR A 402 11.97 -2.98 20.61
N ASN A 403 11.36 -3.74 19.71
CA ASN A 403 12.07 -4.67 18.84
C ASN A 403 12.16 -4.04 17.45
N GLU A 404 13.37 -3.67 17.04
CA GLU A 404 13.67 -3.04 15.74
C GLU A 404 14.24 -4.06 14.73
N THR A 405 14.30 -5.35 15.09
CA THR A 405 14.93 -6.42 14.28
C THR A 405 13.94 -7.43 13.71
#